data_AF-A0A0L6TX57-F1
#
_entry.id   AF-A0A0L6TX57-F1
#
_cell.length_a   1.000
_cell.length_b   1.000
_cell.length_c   1.000
_cell.angle_alpha   90.00
_cell.angle_beta   90.00
_cell.angle_gamma   90.00
#
_symmetry.space_group_name_H-M   'P 1'
#
loop_
_entity.id
_entity.type
_entity.pdbx_description
1 polymer ?
#
loop_
_entity_poly.entity_id
_entity_poly.type
_entity_poly.pdbx_seq_one_letter_code
_entity_poly.pdbx_strand_id
1 'polypeptide(L)'
;MKGYDPHTPGGQYLEDLATAYWVSDALFTALEMDLFAIIDRFGTQGATLLELSKEMTCDSKALNRYLELLISLGLLGQFQTVYYNTLLTKEYLLKESPLYQGDSILWRKNLSSDWNTLKDSLKAGGRVNFLPADISETSMDARRENYIKAMDNVAKLKSADCTTFFNQLKGEILDVGTGSGAMALAFLEKFPDTTATLVDIEQILPHTQKIVDQTSFKDRVQYHSCNILEPEWGLPKKYKLIILSNIIHAYAEAENELVLKTAANLLAKDGIILIHDFFTEHFPVKARLSDVNMMLNTYNGKVFSGAWVIEELNKNHLATTSLIPLETDTALIFAAKISKVLDHLAITPTLKLIHPIKELGFDDVLEISPTSVVVSDFPKNKCRFGCSSFDEKHCEANELSLDETRALLSGYKKALLLKGEPPTGDFQRKMLQAEKIAFTTGYHKAFVFWAGPCTICPKCDPNLPCKNTKNRRPSMEGAGIDVFETVRNNGEVISTLANGDAVVKYYGLLLLE
;
A
#
# COMPACT_ATOMS: atom_id res chain seq x y z
N MET A 1 4.93 1.11 13.61
CA MET A 1 6.23 0.38 13.67
C MET A 1 6.75 0.21 12.26
N LYS A 2 7.65 1.09 11.80
CA LYS A 2 8.33 0.89 10.51
C LYS A 2 9.43 -0.15 10.70
N GLY A 3 9.42 -1.16 9.84
CA GLY A 3 10.45 -2.18 9.62
C GLY A 3 11.32 -2.53 10.83
N TYR A 4 10.83 -3.40 11.71
CA TYR A 4 11.74 -4.08 12.61
C TYR A 4 12.69 -4.96 11.82
N ASP A 5 13.98 -4.81 12.11
CA ASP A 5 14.99 -5.71 11.62
C ASP A 5 15.07 -6.91 12.57
N PRO A 6 14.62 -8.12 12.16
CA PRO A 6 14.68 -9.31 13.00
C PRO A 6 16.09 -9.71 13.43
N HIS A 7 17.11 -9.04 12.89
CA HIS A 7 18.52 -9.26 13.19
C HIS A 7 19.08 -8.27 14.23
N THR A 8 18.30 -7.30 14.72
CA THR A 8 18.67 -6.46 15.89
C THR A 8 18.24 -7.12 17.21
N PRO A 9 18.90 -6.81 18.36
CA PRO A 9 18.42 -7.27 19.67
C PRO A 9 16.95 -6.91 19.89
N GLY A 10 16.09 -7.93 19.95
CA GLY A 10 14.65 -7.75 19.76
C GLY A 10 13.83 -7.34 20.98
N GLY A 11 14.44 -7.19 22.17
CA GLY A 11 13.72 -6.87 23.40
C GLY A 11 12.87 -5.60 23.27
N GLN A 12 13.48 -4.50 22.80
CA GLN A 12 12.78 -3.24 22.56
C GLN A 12 11.64 -3.39 21.55
N TYR A 13 11.85 -4.17 20.49
CA TYR A 13 10.81 -4.40 19.49
C TYR A 13 9.60 -5.15 20.06
N LEU A 14 9.83 -6.14 20.93
CA LEU A 14 8.74 -6.84 21.61
C LEU A 14 8.00 -5.92 22.58
N GLU A 15 8.72 -5.02 23.27
CA GLU A 15 8.10 -3.99 24.11
C GLU A 15 7.27 -3.00 23.27
N ASP A 16 7.79 -2.53 22.14
CA ASP A 16 7.09 -1.62 21.22
C ASP A 16 5.82 -2.28 20.64
N LEU A 17 5.90 -3.57 20.29
CA LEU A 17 4.74 -4.36 19.85
C LEU A 17 3.70 -4.50 20.97
N ALA A 18 4.14 -4.87 22.18
CA ALA A 18 3.27 -5.08 23.32
C ALA A 18 2.57 -3.79 23.78
N THR A 19 3.21 -2.64 23.55
CA THR A 19 2.71 -1.32 23.96
C THR A 19 2.08 -0.53 22.81
N ALA A 20 2.02 -1.08 21.59
CA ALA A 20 1.48 -0.38 20.42
C ALA A 20 0.05 0.14 20.61
N TYR A 21 -0.76 -0.54 21.43
CA TYR A 21 -2.12 -0.11 21.76
C TYR A 21 -2.17 1.22 22.53
N TRP A 22 -1.12 1.59 23.28
CA TRP A 22 -1.04 2.89 23.96
C TRP A 22 -1.11 4.05 22.96
N VAL A 23 -0.47 3.90 21.81
CA VAL A 23 -0.48 4.89 20.74
C VAL A 23 -1.88 4.99 20.13
N SER A 24 -2.55 3.86 19.93
CA SER A 24 -3.93 3.82 19.44
C SER A 24 -4.91 4.47 20.41
N ASP A 25 -4.84 4.13 21.70
CA ASP A 25 -5.72 4.69 22.74
C ASP A 25 -5.51 6.19 22.92
N ALA A 26 -4.27 6.68 22.79
CA ALA A 26 -4.00 8.11 22.77
C ALA A 26 -4.71 8.79 21.59
N LEU A 27 -4.60 8.26 20.37
CA LEU A 27 -5.30 8.83 19.22
C LEU A 27 -6.83 8.79 19.39
N PHE A 28 -7.38 7.67 19.87
CA PHE A 28 -8.81 7.53 20.13
C PHE A 28 -9.31 8.54 21.14
N THR A 29 -8.58 8.70 22.24
CA THR A 29 -8.92 9.66 23.31
C THR A 29 -8.95 11.09 22.76
N ALA A 30 -8.01 11.48 21.89
CA ALA A 30 -8.00 12.82 21.30
C ALA A 30 -9.25 13.09 20.44
N LEU A 31 -9.71 12.09 19.69
CA LEU A 31 -10.93 12.17 18.89
C LEU A 31 -12.20 12.20 19.76
N GLU A 32 -12.28 11.36 20.79
CA GLU A 32 -13.43 11.31 21.71
C GLU A 32 -13.60 12.59 22.52
N MET A 33 -12.49 13.28 22.81
CA MET A 33 -12.50 14.58 23.49
C MET A 33 -12.73 15.76 22.53
N ASP A 34 -12.92 15.51 21.22
CA ASP A 34 -12.94 16.52 20.16
C ASP A 34 -11.74 17.49 20.23
N LEU A 35 -10.60 17.04 20.75
CA LEU A 35 -9.45 17.88 21.13
C LEU A 35 -8.96 18.75 19.98
N PHE A 36 -8.88 18.18 18.77
CA PHE A 36 -8.41 18.87 17.58
C PHE A 36 -9.36 19.98 17.15
N ALA A 37 -10.69 19.74 17.21
CA ALA A 37 -11.69 20.76 16.92
C ALA A 37 -11.68 21.87 17.97
N ILE A 38 -11.44 21.52 19.24
CA ILE A 38 -11.29 22.51 20.32
C ILE A 38 -10.11 23.44 20.06
N ILE A 39 -8.94 22.90 19.68
CA ILE A 39 -7.77 23.70 19.31
C ILE A 39 -8.06 24.56 18.07
N ASP A 40 -8.74 24.01 17.05
CA ASP A 40 -8.98 24.71 15.79
C ASP A 40 -9.87 25.94 15.95
N ARG A 41 -10.78 25.95 16.94
CA ARG A 41 -11.62 27.12 17.27
C ARG A 41 -10.83 28.37 17.68
N PHE A 42 -9.57 28.22 18.11
CA PHE A 42 -8.67 29.35 18.38
C PHE A 42 -7.96 29.87 17.11
N GLY A 43 -8.19 29.23 15.97
CA GLY A 43 -7.66 29.64 14.67
C GLY A 43 -6.14 29.52 14.58
N THR A 44 -5.52 30.39 13.78
CA THR A 44 -4.07 30.39 13.55
C THR A 44 -3.26 30.77 14.80
N GLN A 45 -3.90 31.36 15.81
CA GLN A 45 -3.25 31.73 17.06
C GLN A 45 -3.02 30.54 17.98
N GLY A 46 -3.67 29.39 17.74
CA GLY A 46 -3.60 28.22 18.62
C GLY A 46 -4.12 28.50 20.03
N ALA A 47 -3.93 27.54 20.94
CA ALA A 47 -4.44 27.64 22.30
C ALA A 47 -3.36 27.37 23.35
N THR A 48 -3.39 28.09 24.47
CA THR A 48 -2.53 27.81 25.62
C THR A 48 -3.06 26.64 26.45
N LEU A 49 -2.19 26.03 27.26
CA LEU A 49 -2.60 24.97 28.20
C LEU A 49 -3.75 25.42 29.13
N LEU A 50 -3.72 26.67 29.59
CA LEU A 50 -4.75 27.21 30.49
C LEU A 50 -6.10 27.28 29.78
N GLU A 51 -6.13 27.78 28.55
CA GLU A 51 -7.34 27.85 27.73
C GLU A 51 -7.90 26.47 27.44
N LEU A 52 -7.04 25.53 27.02
CA LEU A 52 -7.46 24.15 26.73
C LEU A 52 -7.97 23.43 27.99
N SER A 53 -7.27 23.57 29.13
CA SER A 53 -7.69 22.93 30.38
C SER A 53 -9.07 23.43 30.85
N LYS A 54 -9.35 24.72 30.64
CA LYS A 54 -10.63 25.34 30.98
C LYS A 54 -11.73 24.88 30.02
N GLU A 55 -11.48 24.93 28.72
CA GLU A 55 -12.47 24.58 27.69
C GLU A 55 -12.83 23.09 27.75
N MET A 56 -11.84 22.22 27.99
CA MET A 56 -12.02 20.76 28.08
C MET A 56 -12.42 20.28 29.48
N THR A 57 -12.48 21.16 30.47
CA THR A 57 -12.70 20.81 31.90
C THR A 57 -11.75 19.71 32.38
N CYS A 58 -10.46 19.86 32.08
CA CYS A 58 -9.42 18.87 32.39
C CYS A 58 -8.42 19.41 33.42
N ASP A 59 -7.83 18.50 34.22
CA ASP A 59 -6.68 18.87 35.05
C ASP A 59 -5.50 19.33 34.17
N SER A 60 -4.97 20.51 34.46
CA SER A 60 -3.93 21.15 33.64
C SER A 60 -2.64 20.32 33.59
N LYS A 61 -2.25 19.64 34.68
CA LYS A 61 -1.01 18.84 34.71
C LYS A 61 -1.16 17.55 33.92
N ALA A 62 -2.31 16.88 34.04
CA ALA A 62 -2.63 15.69 33.26
C ALA A 62 -2.72 16.02 31.77
N LEU A 63 -3.44 17.08 31.41
CA LEU A 63 -3.57 17.54 30.02
C LEU A 63 -2.20 17.88 29.43
N ASN A 64 -1.33 18.57 30.17
CA ASN A 64 0.02 18.88 29.69
C ASN A 64 0.78 17.62 29.28
N ARG A 65 0.82 16.58 30.14
CA ARG A 65 1.51 15.31 29.84
C ARG A 65 0.95 14.65 28.57
N TYR A 66 -0.36 14.75 28.38
CA TYR A 66 -1.03 14.18 27.23
C TYR A 66 -0.76 14.97 25.93
N LEU A 67 -0.75 16.30 25.99
CA LEU A 67 -0.38 17.14 24.85
C LEU A 67 1.07 16.90 24.41
N GLU A 68 2.01 16.71 25.34
CA GLU A 68 3.41 16.34 25.02
C GLU A 68 3.50 14.99 24.28
N LEU A 69 2.65 14.02 24.64
CA LEU A 69 2.54 12.76 23.91
C LEU A 69 2.01 13.00 22.49
N LEU A 70 0.94 13.78 22.32
CA LEU A 70 0.38 14.07 20.99
C LEU A 70 1.34 14.87 20.10
N ILE A 71 2.19 15.73 20.68
CA ILE A 71 3.30 16.39 19.97
C ILE A 71 4.33 15.35 19.52
N SER A 72 4.73 14.44 20.41
CA SER A 72 5.69 13.38 20.09
C SER A 72 5.19 12.42 19.01
N LEU A 73 3.86 12.24 18.91
CA LEU A 73 3.19 11.48 17.85
C LEU A 73 3.02 12.29 16.54
N GLY A 74 3.37 13.58 16.53
CA GLY A 74 3.23 14.46 15.36
C GLY A 74 1.80 14.93 15.07
N LEU A 75 0.87 14.73 16.01
CA LEU A 75 -0.53 15.13 15.87
C LEU A 75 -0.75 16.60 16.25
N LEU A 76 0.11 17.14 17.12
CA LEU A 76 0.10 18.55 17.51
C LEU A 76 1.47 19.18 17.27
N GLY A 77 1.47 20.49 17.04
CA GLY A 77 2.65 21.32 17.14
C GLY A 77 2.56 22.22 18.38
N GLN A 78 3.71 22.69 18.83
CA GLN A 78 3.81 23.70 19.89
C GLN A 78 4.80 24.78 19.47
N PHE A 79 4.41 26.03 19.67
CA PHE A 79 5.32 27.17 19.57
C PHE A 79 5.21 27.99 20.85
N GLN A 80 6.32 28.09 21.59
CA GLN A 80 6.33 28.65 22.94
C GLN A 80 5.30 27.94 23.83
N THR A 81 4.27 28.65 24.31
CA THR A 81 3.23 28.11 25.20
C THR A 81 1.93 27.76 24.49
N VAL A 82 1.93 27.78 23.15
CA VAL A 82 0.73 27.66 22.32
C VAL A 82 0.76 26.35 21.54
N TYR A 83 -0.32 25.60 21.63
CA TYR A 83 -0.56 24.35 20.89
C TYR A 83 -1.41 24.62 19.65
N TYR A 84 -1.10 23.93 18.55
CA TYR A 84 -1.83 24.04 17.30
C TYR A 84 -1.91 22.68 16.57
N ASN A 85 -2.94 22.50 15.75
CA ASN A 85 -3.08 21.32 14.90
C ASN A 85 -2.00 21.30 13.81
N THR A 86 -1.33 20.16 13.61
CA THR A 86 -0.44 19.96 12.46
C THR A 86 -1.24 19.88 11.16
N LEU A 87 -0.56 19.94 10.01
CA LEU A 87 -1.20 19.78 8.70
C LEU A 87 -1.96 18.45 8.62
N LEU A 88 -1.32 17.36 9.05
CA LEU A 88 -1.93 16.02 9.13
C LEU A 88 -3.25 16.06 9.92
N THR A 89 -3.25 16.68 11.09
CA THR A 89 -4.44 16.75 11.95
C THR A 89 -5.54 17.60 11.33
N LYS A 90 -5.21 18.75 10.72
CA LYS A 90 -6.20 19.59 10.03
C LYS A 90 -6.83 18.87 8.84
N GLU A 91 -6.02 18.14 8.09
CA GLU A 91 -6.45 17.48 6.85
C GLU A 91 -7.26 16.21 7.13
N TYR A 92 -6.93 15.44 8.17
CA TYR A 92 -7.53 14.11 8.38
C TYR A 92 -8.32 13.94 9.68
N LEU A 93 -8.24 14.85 10.65
CA LEU A 93 -8.86 14.67 11.98
C LEU A 93 -9.87 15.76 12.37
N LEU A 94 -10.12 16.75 11.49
CA LEU A 94 -11.21 17.72 11.63
C LEU A 94 -12.43 17.29 10.80
N LYS A 95 -13.63 17.33 11.39
CA LYS A 95 -14.88 16.81 10.78
C LYS A 95 -15.28 17.59 9.53
N GLU A 96 -14.88 18.85 9.44
CA GLU A 96 -15.12 19.74 8.31
C GLU A 96 -14.27 19.40 7.09
N SER A 97 -13.19 18.62 7.27
CA SER A 97 -12.33 18.21 6.17
C SER A 97 -13.03 17.19 5.26
N PRO A 98 -12.96 17.34 3.92
CA PRO A 98 -13.45 16.32 3.00
C PRO A 98 -12.68 14.98 3.11
N LEU A 99 -11.49 14.98 3.72
CA LEU A 99 -10.64 13.82 3.94
C LEU A 99 -10.68 13.31 5.39
N TYR A 100 -11.62 13.77 6.21
CA TYR A 100 -11.77 13.33 7.60
C TYR A 100 -11.76 11.80 7.74
N GLN A 101 -11.00 11.30 8.71
CA GLN A 101 -10.77 9.87 8.99
C GLN A 101 -11.25 9.43 10.38
N GLY A 102 -11.73 10.36 11.21
CA GLY A 102 -11.96 10.08 12.64
C GLY A 102 -13.02 9.00 12.89
N ASP A 103 -14.08 8.91 12.06
CA ASP A 103 -15.08 7.83 12.21
C ASP A 103 -14.45 6.46 11.90
N SER A 104 -13.58 6.40 10.87
CA SER A 104 -12.85 5.16 10.56
C SER A 104 -11.86 4.75 11.65
N ILE A 105 -11.26 5.73 12.32
CA ILE A 105 -10.30 5.50 13.41
C ILE A 105 -11.05 4.99 14.64
N LEU A 106 -12.14 5.64 15.04
CA LEU A 106 -12.98 5.21 16.16
C LEU A 106 -13.66 3.86 15.88
N TRP A 107 -14.00 3.55 14.63
CA TRP A 107 -14.48 2.22 14.26
C TRP A 107 -13.47 1.12 14.61
N ARG A 108 -12.17 1.36 14.41
CA ARG A 108 -11.11 0.41 14.77
C ARG A 108 -11.00 0.19 16.29
N LYS A 109 -11.32 1.20 17.10
CA LYS A 109 -11.45 1.03 18.56
C LYS A 109 -12.54 0.01 18.89
N ASN A 110 -13.69 0.09 18.23
CA ASN A 110 -14.81 -0.83 18.46
C ASN A 110 -14.46 -2.29 18.11
N LEU A 111 -13.63 -2.50 17.08
CA LEU A 111 -13.13 -3.83 16.70
C LEU A 111 -12.15 -4.45 17.69
N SER A 112 -11.62 -3.70 18.67
CA SER A 112 -10.70 -4.24 19.68
C SER A 112 -11.30 -5.42 20.47
N SER A 113 -12.62 -5.40 20.68
CA SER A 113 -13.36 -6.49 21.34
C SER A 113 -13.27 -7.81 20.57
N ASP A 114 -13.34 -7.77 19.23
CA ASP A 114 -13.17 -8.95 18.38
C ASP A 114 -11.74 -9.46 18.44
N TRP A 115 -10.75 -8.56 18.43
CA TRP A 115 -9.33 -8.91 18.58
C TRP A 115 -8.99 -9.55 19.93
N ASN A 116 -9.70 -9.18 21.00
CA ASN A 116 -9.57 -9.85 22.30
C ASN A 116 -10.00 -11.33 22.27
N THR A 117 -10.74 -11.76 21.24
CA THR A 117 -11.17 -13.16 21.06
C THR A 117 -10.21 -13.99 20.21
N LEU A 118 -9.11 -13.42 19.71
CA LEU A 118 -8.19 -14.07 18.75
C LEU A 118 -7.76 -15.47 19.18
N LYS A 119 -7.41 -15.66 20.45
CA LYS A 119 -7.00 -16.98 20.98
C LYS A 119 -8.09 -18.03 20.83
N ASP A 120 -9.34 -17.69 21.11
CA ASP A 120 -10.46 -18.62 21.02
C ASP A 120 -10.90 -18.82 19.57
N SER A 121 -10.83 -17.78 18.75
CA SER A 121 -11.01 -17.88 17.31
C SER A 121 -10.01 -18.81 16.63
N LEU A 122 -8.73 -18.78 17.01
CA LEU A 122 -7.73 -19.71 16.48
C LEU A 122 -8.03 -21.16 16.83
N LYS A 123 -8.60 -21.42 18.01
CA LYS A 123 -9.01 -22.78 18.41
C LYS A 123 -10.26 -23.25 17.66
N ALA A 124 -11.19 -22.33 17.41
CA ALA A 124 -12.44 -22.61 16.70
C ALA A 124 -12.26 -22.68 15.17
N GLY A 125 -11.18 -22.08 14.64
CA GLY A 125 -10.93 -21.96 13.20
C GLY A 125 -11.70 -20.81 12.54
N GLY A 126 -12.15 -19.81 13.30
CA GLY A 126 -12.94 -18.69 12.78
C GLY A 126 -13.49 -17.79 13.89
N ARG A 127 -14.32 -16.81 13.54
CA ARG A 127 -14.90 -15.89 14.53
C ARG A 127 -15.70 -16.62 15.62
N VAL A 128 -15.58 -16.13 16.86
CA VAL A 128 -16.34 -16.64 18.01
C VAL A 128 -17.20 -15.55 18.65
N ASN A 129 -16.93 -14.28 18.35
CA ASN A 129 -17.78 -13.16 18.76
C ASN A 129 -18.90 -12.98 17.73
N PHE A 130 -20.14 -13.23 18.16
CA PHE A 130 -21.32 -13.03 17.35
C PHE A 130 -22.22 -12.01 18.02
N LEU A 131 -22.91 -11.22 17.21
CA LEU A 131 -23.97 -10.36 17.74
C LEU A 131 -25.04 -11.21 18.43
N PRO A 132 -25.67 -10.69 19.50
CA PRO A 132 -26.79 -11.37 20.15
C PRO A 132 -27.90 -11.69 19.15
N ALA A 133 -28.49 -12.89 19.25
CA ALA A 133 -29.53 -13.34 18.33
C ALA A 133 -30.82 -12.47 18.39
N ASP A 134 -31.03 -11.77 19.51
CA ASP A 134 -32.17 -10.91 19.79
C ASP A 134 -31.87 -9.41 19.60
N ILE A 135 -30.75 -9.07 18.94
CA ILE A 135 -30.42 -7.67 18.64
C ILE A 135 -31.55 -7.01 17.82
N SER A 136 -31.97 -5.82 18.25
CA SER A 136 -33.05 -5.10 17.58
C SER A 136 -32.61 -4.53 16.23
N GLU A 137 -33.55 -4.41 15.30
CA GLU A 137 -33.29 -3.79 13.99
C GLU A 137 -32.81 -2.34 14.13
N THR A 138 -33.31 -1.59 15.11
CA THR A 138 -32.83 -0.22 15.40
C THR A 138 -31.36 -0.19 15.80
N SER A 139 -30.90 -1.16 16.59
CA SER A 139 -29.49 -1.27 16.98
C SER A 139 -28.62 -1.66 15.77
N MET A 140 -29.12 -2.56 14.93
CA MET A 140 -28.46 -2.96 13.68
C MET A 140 -28.35 -1.80 12.69
N ASP A 141 -29.42 -1.03 12.50
CA ASP A 141 -29.45 0.16 11.64
C ASP A 141 -28.43 1.21 12.10
N ALA A 142 -28.37 1.51 13.39
CA ALA A 142 -27.37 2.41 13.96
C ALA A 142 -25.93 1.88 13.77
N ARG A 143 -25.72 0.56 13.91
CA ARG A 143 -24.41 -0.07 13.64
C ARG A 143 -24.04 0.04 12.17
N ARG A 144 -24.97 -0.18 11.23
CA ARG A 144 -24.74 -0.02 9.79
C ARG A 144 -24.43 1.42 9.44
N GLU A 145 -25.14 2.39 10.02
CA GLU A 145 -24.85 3.81 9.81
C GLU A 145 -23.43 4.17 10.25
N ASN A 146 -23.00 3.71 11.43
CA ASN A 146 -21.64 3.94 11.92
C ASN A 146 -20.58 3.26 11.05
N TYR A 147 -20.83 2.03 10.60
CA TYR A 147 -19.96 1.32 9.68
C TYR A 147 -19.81 2.06 8.34
N ILE A 148 -20.92 2.50 7.75
CA ILE A 148 -20.91 3.19 6.46
C ILE A 148 -20.19 4.54 6.56
N LYS A 149 -20.39 5.33 7.62
CA LYS A 149 -19.61 6.57 7.86
C LYS A 149 -18.11 6.28 7.97
N ALA A 150 -17.75 5.27 8.75
CA ALA A 150 -16.36 4.86 8.92
C ALA A 150 -15.72 4.40 7.60
N MET A 151 -16.43 3.63 6.77
CA MET A 151 -15.92 3.17 5.49
C MET A 151 -15.93 4.27 4.43
N ASP A 152 -16.85 5.24 4.49
CA ASP A 152 -16.87 6.41 3.61
C ASP A 152 -15.58 7.25 3.74
N ASN A 153 -15.14 7.49 4.98
CA ASN A 153 -13.85 8.12 5.27
C ASN A 153 -12.70 7.40 4.56
N VAL A 154 -12.61 6.07 4.71
CA VAL A 154 -11.54 5.27 4.11
C VAL A 154 -11.63 5.28 2.58
N ALA A 155 -12.83 5.08 2.04
CA ALA A 155 -13.07 4.96 0.61
C ALA A 155 -12.78 6.27 -0.13
N LYS A 156 -13.11 7.44 0.42
CA LYS A 156 -12.78 8.75 -0.16
C LYS A 156 -11.29 8.98 -0.33
N LEU A 157 -10.48 8.54 0.65
CA LEU A 157 -9.03 8.64 0.56
C LEU A 157 -8.48 7.77 -0.58
N LYS A 158 -9.01 6.55 -0.71
CA LYS A 158 -8.54 5.56 -1.70
C LYS A 158 -9.08 5.79 -3.11
N SER A 159 -10.28 6.33 -3.23
CA SER A 159 -10.93 6.53 -4.52
C SER A 159 -10.22 7.59 -5.36
N ALA A 160 -9.67 8.63 -4.72
CA ALA A 160 -8.83 9.62 -5.37
C ALA A 160 -7.69 8.97 -6.18
N ASP A 161 -6.92 8.08 -5.54
CA ASP A 161 -5.84 7.31 -6.18
C ASP A 161 -6.35 6.46 -7.35
N CYS A 162 -7.46 5.74 -7.13
CA CYS A 162 -8.03 4.84 -8.14
C CYS A 162 -8.43 5.57 -9.43
N THR A 163 -8.97 6.78 -9.31
CA THR A 163 -9.39 7.54 -10.50
C THR A 163 -8.20 8.01 -11.36
N THR A 164 -6.99 8.14 -10.79
CA THR A 164 -5.80 8.64 -11.51
C THR A 164 -5.40 7.76 -12.69
N PHE A 165 -5.71 6.47 -12.64
CA PHE A 165 -5.41 5.49 -13.69
C PHE A 165 -6.30 5.61 -14.93
N PHE A 166 -7.31 6.49 -14.91
CA PHE A 166 -8.18 6.72 -16.04
C PHE A 166 -7.94 8.11 -16.63
N ASN A 167 -7.59 8.16 -17.91
CA ASN A 167 -7.47 9.41 -18.67
C ASN A 167 -8.85 9.90 -19.17
N GLN A 168 -9.71 8.95 -19.51
CA GLN A 168 -11.06 9.17 -20.01
C GLN A 168 -11.95 8.00 -19.61
N LEU A 169 -13.22 8.28 -19.29
CA LEU A 169 -14.23 7.27 -19.05
C LEU A 169 -15.60 7.88 -19.41
N LYS A 170 -16.46 7.09 -20.04
CA LYS A 170 -17.84 7.48 -20.37
C LYS A 170 -18.76 6.26 -20.33
N GLY A 171 -20.02 6.48 -19.98
CA GLY A 171 -21.05 5.44 -19.90
C GLY A 171 -21.27 4.89 -18.48
N GLU A 172 -21.83 3.69 -18.40
CA GLU A 172 -22.37 3.12 -17.17
C GLU A 172 -21.27 2.46 -16.30
N ILE A 173 -21.23 2.83 -15.03
CA ILE A 173 -20.39 2.26 -13.96
C ILE A 173 -21.27 1.34 -13.12
N LEU A 174 -20.74 0.19 -12.73
CA LEU A 174 -21.32 -0.70 -11.72
C LEU A 174 -20.39 -0.72 -10.52
N ASP A 175 -20.89 -0.39 -9.34
CA ASP A 175 -20.13 -0.48 -8.09
C ASP A 175 -20.71 -1.61 -7.23
N VAL A 176 -19.95 -2.69 -7.06
CA VAL A 176 -20.40 -3.95 -6.47
C VAL A 176 -19.94 -4.02 -5.02
N GLY A 177 -20.90 -4.14 -4.08
CA GLY A 177 -20.61 -3.97 -2.66
C GLY A 177 -20.27 -2.52 -2.36
N THR A 178 -21.10 -1.60 -2.86
CA THR A 178 -20.82 -0.16 -2.96
C THR A 178 -20.58 0.52 -1.61
N GLY A 179 -21.11 -0.02 -0.50
CA GLY A 179 -21.02 0.61 0.81
C GLY A 179 -21.57 2.04 0.77
N SER A 180 -20.71 3.04 1.00
CA SER A 180 -21.13 4.45 0.96
C SER A 180 -21.31 5.02 -0.46
N GLY A 181 -20.86 4.31 -1.50
CA GLY A 181 -20.81 4.80 -2.87
C GLY A 181 -19.62 5.70 -3.20
N ALA A 182 -18.73 5.98 -2.24
CA ALA A 182 -17.61 6.91 -2.40
C ALA A 182 -16.71 6.61 -3.61
N MET A 183 -16.51 5.33 -3.94
CA MET A 183 -15.70 4.94 -5.10
C MET A 183 -16.39 5.37 -6.40
N ALA A 184 -17.64 4.99 -6.64
CA ALA A 184 -18.40 5.42 -7.81
C ALA A 184 -18.52 6.95 -7.90
N LEU A 185 -18.81 7.62 -6.78
CA LEU A 185 -18.96 9.08 -6.73
C LEU A 185 -17.68 9.81 -7.19
N ALA A 186 -16.50 9.34 -6.78
CA ALA A 186 -15.23 9.91 -7.23
C ALA A 186 -15.04 9.79 -8.76
N PHE A 187 -15.49 8.68 -9.35
CA PHE A 187 -15.50 8.52 -10.81
C PHE A 187 -16.53 9.44 -11.48
N LEU A 188 -17.72 9.61 -10.90
CA LEU A 188 -18.73 10.54 -11.43
C LEU A 188 -18.27 12.00 -11.40
N GLU A 189 -17.51 12.37 -10.37
CA GLU A 189 -16.87 13.68 -10.22
C GLU A 189 -15.82 13.92 -11.29
N LYS A 190 -14.89 12.97 -11.47
CA LYS A 190 -13.82 13.09 -12.46
C LYS A 190 -14.31 12.99 -13.91
N PHE A 191 -15.36 12.21 -14.17
CA PHE A 191 -15.85 11.92 -15.52
C PHE A 191 -17.34 12.29 -15.67
N PRO A 192 -17.67 13.49 -16.19
CA PRO A 192 -19.04 13.99 -16.28
C PRO A 192 -20.01 13.15 -17.13
N ASP A 193 -19.50 12.40 -18.11
CA ASP A 193 -20.29 11.58 -19.04
C ASP A 193 -20.56 10.15 -18.52
N THR A 194 -20.45 9.93 -17.21
CA THR A 194 -20.69 8.63 -16.58
C THR A 194 -21.98 8.61 -15.75
N THR A 195 -22.55 7.44 -15.57
CA THR A 195 -23.66 7.18 -14.63
C THR A 195 -23.31 5.95 -13.83
N ALA A 196 -23.84 5.80 -12.62
CA ALA A 196 -23.50 4.68 -11.75
C ALA A 196 -24.72 3.88 -11.32
N THR A 197 -24.59 2.56 -11.28
CA THR A 197 -25.46 1.66 -10.54
C THR A 197 -24.72 1.17 -9.30
N LEU A 198 -25.23 1.51 -8.12
CA LEU A 198 -24.69 1.11 -6.83
C LEU A 198 -25.40 -0.15 -6.36
N VAL A 199 -24.63 -1.23 -6.20
CA VAL A 199 -25.14 -2.54 -5.79
C VAL A 199 -24.69 -2.85 -4.38
N ASP A 200 -25.65 -3.16 -3.52
CA ASP A 200 -25.42 -3.65 -2.16
C ASP A 200 -26.65 -4.43 -1.68
N ILE A 201 -26.59 -4.98 -0.47
CA ILE A 201 -27.75 -5.59 0.18
C ILE A 201 -28.79 -4.53 0.55
N GLU A 202 -30.07 -4.93 0.63
CA GLU A 202 -31.20 -4.03 0.88
C GLU A 202 -31.06 -3.17 2.14
N GLN A 203 -30.34 -3.68 3.15
CA GLN A 203 -30.15 -3.01 4.43
C GLN A 203 -29.09 -1.90 4.38
N ILE A 204 -28.22 -1.86 3.36
CA ILE A 204 -27.15 -0.87 3.23
C ILE A 204 -27.60 0.31 2.37
N LEU A 205 -28.32 0.04 1.28
CA LEU A 205 -28.69 1.06 0.29
C LEU A 205 -29.41 2.30 0.85
N PRO A 206 -30.29 2.22 1.88
CA PRO A 206 -30.86 3.42 2.50
C PRO A 206 -29.80 4.34 3.12
N HIS A 207 -28.72 3.79 3.68
CA HIS A 207 -27.62 4.59 4.23
C HIS A 207 -26.75 5.19 3.10
N THR A 208 -26.49 4.41 2.05
CA THR A 208 -25.82 4.89 0.83
C THR A 208 -26.58 6.07 0.23
N GLN A 209 -27.90 5.94 0.10
CA GLN A 209 -28.76 6.98 -0.47
C GLN A 209 -28.74 8.27 0.35
N LYS A 210 -28.78 8.19 1.68
CA LYS A 210 -28.64 9.37 2.57
C LYS A 210 -27.35 10.17 2.30
N ILE A 211 -26.25 9.48 1.95
CA ILE A 211 -24.97 10.12 1.61
C ILE A 211 -25.01 10.70 0.21
N VAL A 212 -25.42 9.91 -0.79
CA VAL A 212 -25.47 10.33 -2.19
C VAL A 212 -26.43 11.52 -2.41
N ASP A 213 -27.57 11.56 -1.71
CA ASP A 213 -28.55 12.64 -1.79
C ASP A 213 -28.01 14.01 -1.33
N GLN A 214 -26.93 14.02 -0.55
CA GLN A 214 -26.21 15.23 -0.13
C GLN A 214 -25.21 15.72 -1.19
N THR A 215 -25.05 14.99 -2.29
CA THR A 215 -24.13 15.33 -3.37
C THR A 215 -24.87 15.83 -4.62
N SER A 216 -24.13 16.41 -5.55
CA SER A 216 -24.65 16.80 -6.87
C SER A 216 -24.86 15.62 -7.82
N PHE A 217 -24.50 14.40 -7.44
CA PHE A 217 -24.51 13.22 -8.30
C PHE A 217 -25.77 12.36 -8.20
N LYS A 218 -26.72 12.70 -7.31
CA LYS A 218 -27.94 11.92 -7.05
C LYS A 218 -28.71 11.53 -8.33
N ASP A 219 -28.79 12.43 -9.31
CA ASP A 219 -29.54 12.23 -10.55
C ASP A 219 -28.78 11.35 -11.58
N ARG A 220 -27.51 11.01 -11.29
CA ARG A 220 -26.64 10.14 -12.09
C ARG A 220 -26.44 8.77 -11.45
N VAL A 221 -27.15 8.47 -10.36
CA VAL A 221 -27.01 7.25 -9.58
C VAL A 221 -28.33 6.45 -9.60
N GLN A 222 -28.20 5.14 -9.75
CA GLN A 222 -29.28 4.17 -9.58
C GLN A 222 -28.88 3.18 -8.48
N TYR A 223 -29.83 2.74 -7.67
CA TYR A 223 -29.60 1.77 -6.61
C TYR A 223 -30.18 0.41 -7.02
N HIS A 224 -29.45 -0.66 -6.73
CA HIS A 224 -29.88 -2.02 -7.05
C HIS A 224 -29.58 -2.96 -5.89
N SER A 225 -30.63 -3.41 -5.20
CA SER A 225 -30.50 -4.37 -4.10
C SER A 225 -30.15 -5.75 -4.64
N CYS A 226 -29.04 -6.33 -4.18
CA CYS A 226 -28.62 -7.66 -4.58
C CYS A 226 -27.72 -8.31 -3.53
N ASN A 227 -27.95 -9.60 -3.28
CA ASN A 227 -26.92 -10.45 -2.68
C ASN A 227 -25.93 -10.86 -3.79
N ILE A 228 -24.71 -10.33 -3.74
CA ILE A 228 -23.71 -10.55 -4.79
C ILE A 228 -23.22 -12.01 -4.85
N LEU A 229 -23.52 -12.81 -3.83
CA LEU A 229 -23.24 -14.25 -3.80
C LEU A 229 -24.28 -15.09 -4.57
N GLU A 230 -25.32 -14.47 -5.10
CA GLU A 230 -26.25 -15.13 -6.02
C GLU A 230 -25.64 -15.25 -7.42
N PRO A 231 -25.97 -16.32 -8.18
CA PRO A 231 -25.40 -16.56 -9.50
C PRO A 231 -25.81 -15.55 -10.57
N GLU A 232 -26.91 -14.83 -10.34
CA GLU A 232 -27.39 -13.77 -11.22
C GLU A 232 -27.80 -12.54 -10.40
N TRP A 233 -27.32 -11.36 -10.79
CA TRP A 233 -27.65 -10.12 -10.09
C TRP A 233 -28.87 -9.40 -10.66
N GLY A 234 -29.52 -9.92 -11.71
CA GLY A 234 -30.72 -9.30 -12.28
C GLY A 234 -30.49 -7.94 -12.96
N LEU A 235 -29.26 -7.65 -13.37
CA LEU A 235 -28.89 -6.40 -14.04
C LEU A 235 -28.99 -6.54 -15.57
N PRO A 236 -29.79 -5.70 -16.25
CA PRO A 236 -30.05 -5.87 -17.69
C PRO A 236 -28.96 -5.27 -18.59
N LYS A 237 -28.08 -4.43 -18.04
CA LYS A 237 -27.10 -3.64 -18.80
C LYS A 237 -25.72 -4.31 -18.82
N LYS A 238 -24.89 -3.85 -19.76
CA LYS A 238 -23.44 -4.05 -19.73
C LYS A 238 -22.74 -2.76 -19.31
N TYR A 239 -21.67 -2.87 -18.52
CA TYR A 239 -21.03 -1.75 -17.87
C TYR A 239 -19.63 -1.46 -18.44
N LYS A 240 -19.30 -0.17 -18.51
CA LYS A 240 -18.00 0.34 -18.99
C LYS A 240 -16.93 0.26 -17.91
N LEU A 241 -17.32 0.41 -16.65
CA LEU A 241 -16.48 0.15 -15.50
C LEU A 241 -17.26 -0.70 -14.51
N ILE A 242 -16.68 -1.79 -14.03
CA ILE A 242 -17.18 -2.54 -12.88
C ILE A 242 -16.16 -2.42 -11.76
N ILE A 243 -16.59 -1.97 -10.60
CA ILE A 243 -15.74 -1.71 -9.44
C ILE A 243 -16.03 -2.79 -8.40
N LEU A 244 -14.95 -3.44 -7.95
CA LEU A 244 -14.92 -4.37 -6.83
C LEU A 244 -13.87 -3.84 -5.85
N SER A 245 -14.28 -2.94 -4.96
CA SER A 245 -13.36 -2.24 -4.04
C SER A 245 -13.59 -2.70 -2.60
N ASN A 246 -12.55 -3.23 -1.95
CA ASN A 246 -12.58 -3.72 -0.57
C ASN A 246 -13.73 -4.71 -0.31
N ILE A 247 -14.02 -5.56 -1.30
CA ILE A 247 -15.16 -6.48 -1.27
C ILE A 247 -14.72 -7.94 -1.47
N ILE A 248 -13.64 -8.18 -2.21
CA ILE A 248 -13.16 -9.54 -2.49
C ILE A 248 -12.67 -10.18 -1.19
N HIS A 249 -12.00 -9.43 -0.33
CA HIS A 249 -11.51 -9.96 0.94
C HIS A 249 -12.61 -10.40 1.94
N ALA A 250 -13.88 -10.05 1.69
CA ALA A 250 -14.98 -10.37 2.59
C ALA A 250 -15.50 -11.81 2.44
N TYR A 251 -15.05 -12.53 1.40
CA TYR A 251 -15.58 -13.83 1.00
C TYR A 251 -14.50 -14.89 0.74
N ALA A 252 -14.92 -16.15 0.66
CA ALA A 252 -14.08 -17.30 0.30
C ALA A 252 -13.76 -17.34 -1.20
N GLU A 253 -12.87 -18.26 -1.57
CA GLU A 253 -12.51 -18.58 -2.95
C GLU A 253 -13.75 -18.81 -3.83
N ALA A 254 -14.58 -19.81 -3.50
CA ALA A 254 -15.73 -20.21 -4.33
C ALA A 254 -16.79 -19.11 -4.48
N GLU A 255 -16.95 -18.29 -3.43
CA GLU A 255 -17.84 -17.12 -3.44
C GLU A 255 -17.30 -16.04 -4.40
N ASN A 256 -16.00 -15.74 -4.33
CA ASN A 256 -15.35 -14.79 -5.20
C ASN A 256 -15.25 -15.27 -6.66
N GLU A 257 -15.04 -16.57 -6.90
CA GLU A 257 -15.10 -17.16 -8.24
C GLU A 257 -16.45 -16.84 -8.92
N LEU A 258 -17.55 -16.95 -8.16
CA LEU A 258 -18.88 -16.61 -8.64
C LEU A 258 -19.03 -15.10 -8.89
N VAL A 259 -18.62 -14.26 -7.93
CA VAL A 259 -18.70 -12.80 -8.05
C VAL A 259 -17.92 -12.31 -9.27
N LEU A 260 -16.68 -12.78 -9.45
CA LEU A 260 -15.82 -12.39 -10.57
C LEU A 260 -16.38 -12.86 -11.92
N LYS A 261 -16.95 -14.07 -11.97
CA LYS A 261 -17.64 -14.59 -13.15
C LYS A 261 -18.86 -13.74 -13.51
N THR A 262 -19.69 -13.39 -12.53
CA THR A 262 -20.88 -12.56 -12.75
C THR A 262 -20.50 -11.14 -13.20
N ALA A 263 -19.48 -10.55 -12.59
CA ALA A 263 -18.91 -9.27 -13.03
C ALA A 263 -18.40 -9.34 -14.48
N ALA A 264 -17.63 -10.38 -14.84
CA ALA A 264 -17.14 -10.58 -16.21
C ALA A 264 -18.28 -10.70 -17.24
N ASN A 265 -19.37 -11.36 -16.87
CA ASN A 265 -20.57 -11.46 -17.70
C ASN A 265 -21.21 -10.09 -17.93
N LEU A 266 -21.30 -9.24 -16.92
CA LEU A 266 -21.87 -7.89 -16.99
C LEU A 266 -20.94 -6.86 -17.67
N LEU A 267 -19.67 -7.18 -17.90
CA LEU A 267 -18.73 -6.26 -18.52
C LEU A 267 -19.05 -5.98 -20.00
N ALA A 268 -19.02 -4.71 -20.41
CA ALA A 268 -19.08 -4.32 -21.82
C ALA A 268 -17.85 -4.84 -22.59
N LYS A 269 -17.96 -4.94 -23.92
CA LYS A 269 -16.88 -5.45 -24.77
C LYS A 269 -15.57 -4.66 -24.63
N ASP A 270 -15.68 -3.35 -24.45
CA ASP A 270 -14.62 -2.38 -24.23
C ASP A 270 -14.62 -1.82 -22.79
N GLY A 271 -15.22 -2.56 -21.85
CA GLY A 271 -15.25 -2.20 -20.44
C GLY A 271 -14.04 -2.70 -19.65
N ILE A 272 -13.88 -2.15 -18.45
CA ILE A 272 -12.81 -2.49 -17.51
C ILE A 272 -13.43 -2.94 -16.17
N ILE A 273 -12.88 -3.99 -15.56
CA ILE A 273 -13.08 -4.32 -14.15
C ILE A 273 -11.91 -3.72 -13.37
N LEU A 274 -12.22 -2.97 -12.32
CA LEU A 274 -11.29 -2.46 -11.33
C LEU A 274 -11.45 -3.28 -10.04
N ILE A 275 -10.43 -4.04 -9.68
CA ILE A 275 -10.34 -4.67 -8.37
C ILE A 275 -9.39 -3.84 -7.52
N HIS A 276 -9.87 -3.35 -6.38
CA HIS A 276 -9.09 -2.60 -5.41
C HIS A 276 -9.21 -3.30 -4.06
N ASP A 277 -8.10 -3.79 -3.52
CA ASP A 277 -8.14 -4.55 -2.26
C ASP A 277 -6.77 -4.60 -1.56
N PHE A 278 -6.73 -5.22 -0.38
CA PHE A 278 -5.52 -5.74 0.24
C PHE A 278 -5.05 -6.98 -0.53
N PHE A 279 -3.74 -7.09 -0.73
CA PHE A 279 -3.14 -8.24 -1.39
C PHE A 279 -1.92 -8.70 -0.60
N THR A 280 -1.71 -10.02 -0.50
CA THR A 280 -0.64 -10.58 0.33
C THR A 280 0.77 -10.09 -0.04
N GLU A 281 0.96 -9.68 -1.29
CA GLU A 281 2.19 -9.21 -1.89
C GLU A 281 2.48 -7.72 -1.61
N HIS A 282 1.46 -6.95 -1.24
CA HIS A 282 1.51 -5.50 -1.04
C HIS A 282 1.31 -5.14 0.43
N PHE A 283 2.29 -4.46 1.03
CA PHE A 283 2.35 -4.20 2.48
C PHE A 283 2.05 -5.48 3.31
N PRO A 284 2.89 -6.53 3.23
CA PRO A 284 2.54 -7.87 3.71
C PRO A 284 2.05 -7.92 5.16
N VAL A 285 2.68 -7.19 6.09
CA VAL A 285 2.23 -7.15 7.49
C VAL A 285 0.81 -6.61 7.59
N LYS A 286 0.49 -5.53 6.87
CA LYS A 286 -0.84 -4.93 6.88
C LYS A 286 -1.88 -5.83 6.20
N ALA A 287 -1.52 -6.45 5.08
CA ALA A 287 -2.35 -7.44 4.41
C ALA A 287 -2.68 -8.63 5.33
N ARG A 288 -1.69 -9.17 6.07
CA ARG A 288 -1.89 -10.27 7.03
C ARG A 288 -2.68 -9.86 8.27
N LEU A 289 -2.51 -8.63 8.76
CA LEU A 289 -3.37 -8.10 9.81
C LEU A 289 -4.81 -7.94 9.32
N SER A 290 -5.01 -7.51 8.07
CA SER A 290 -6.34 -7.44 7.45
C SER A 290 -6.97 -8.83 7.28
N ASP A 291 -6.18 -9.83 6.90
CA ASP A 291 -6.59 -11.23 6.78
C ASP A 291 -7.12 -11.79 8.12
N VAL A 292 -6.34 -11.64 9.19
CA VAL A 292 -6.79 -12.00 10.55
C VAL A 292 -8.02 -11.19 10.94
N ASN A 293 -8.06 -9.89 10.61
CA ASN A 293 -9.23 -9.06 10.87
C ASN A 293 -10.48 -9.60 10.16
N MET A 294 -10.37 -10.10 8.94
CA MET A 294 -11.49 -10.71 8.21
C MET A 294 -11.93 -12.02 8.84
N MET A 295 -10.99 -12.89 9.24
CA MET A 295 -11.30 -14.11 9.99
C MET A 295 -12.09 -13.84 11.29
N LEU A 296 -11.79 -12.73 11.98
CA LEU A 296 -12.45 -12.36 13.23
C LEU A 296 -13.83 -11.70 13.02
N ASN A 297 -14.05 -11.03 11.89
CA ASN A 297 -15.21 -10.15 11.70
C ASN A 297 -16.22 -10.66 10.64
N THR A 298 -15.81 -11.60 9.79
CA THR A 298 -16.63 -12.15 8.70
C THR A 298 -16.80 -13.66 8.86
N TYR A 299 -17.68 -14.27 8.07
CA TYR A 299 -17.85 -15.72 8.10
C TYR A 299 -16.69 -16.43 7.39
N ASN A 300 -16.38 -16.03 6.15
CA ASN A 300 -15.43 -16.73 5.29
C ASN A 300 -14.33 -15.81 4.70
N GLY A 301 -14.30 -14.54 5.09
CA GLY A 301 -13.40 -13.55 4.49
C GLY A 301 -11.93 -13.81 4.79
N LYS A 302 -11.11 -13.52 3.78
CA LYS A 302 -9.66 -13.66 3.79
C LYS A 302 -9.03 -12.75 2.75
N VAL A 303 -7.77 -12.40 2.94
CA VAL A 303 -7.00 -11.63 1.95
C VAL A 303 -6.40 -12.57 0.90
N PHE A 304 -6.56 -12.22 -0.37
CA PHE A 304 -6.08 -13.02 -1.51
C PHE A 304 -4.72 -12.55 -2.01
N SER A 305 -4.02 -13.45 -2.71
CA SER A 305 -2.88 -13.05 -3.52
C SER A 305 -3.36 -12.40 -4.82
N GLY A 306 -2.60 -11.43 -5.33
CA GLY A 306 -2.86 -10.84 -6.64
C GLY A 306 -2.81 -11.89 -7.75
N ALA A 307 -1.89 -12.85 -7.62
CA ALA A 307 -1.79 -13.99 -8.55
C ALA A 307 -3.09 -14.83 -8.61
N TRP A 308 -3.73 -15.11 -7.47
CA TRP A 308 -4.99 -15.86 -7.43
C TRP A 308 -6.11 -15.08 -8.12
N VAL A 309 -6.25 -13.79 -7.80
CA VAL A 309 -7.29 -12.93 -8.42
C VAL A 309 -7.09 -12.83 -9.95
N ILE A 310 -5.84 -12.68 -10.40
CA ILE A 310 -5.49 -12.68 -11.83
C ILE A 310 -5.86 -14.01 -12.49
N GLU A 311 -5.57 -15.15 -11.85
CA GLU A 311 -5.92 -16.47 -12.37
C GLU A 311 -7.44 -16.62 -12.56
N GLU A 312 -8.23 -16.20 -11.58
CA GLU A 312 -9.70 -16.26 -11.67
C GLU A 312 -10.27 -15.34 -12.75
N LEU A 313 -9.72 -14.14 -12.92
CA LEU A 313 -10.09 -13.26 -14.02
C LEU A 313 -9.75 -13.89 -15.39
N ASN A 314 -8.59 -14.54 -15.50
CA ASN A 314 -8.16 -15.22 -16.73
C ASN A 314 -9.04 -16.45 -17.06
N LYS A 315 -9.50 -17.21 -16.05
CA LYS A 315 -10.49 -18.30 -16.22
C LYS A 315 -11.80 -17.79 -16.84
N ASN A 316 -12.13 -16.51 -16.60
CA ASN A 316 -13.28 -15.82 -17.20
C ASN A 316 -12.96 -15.12 -18.54
N HIS A 317 -11.86 -15.50 -19.20
CA HIS A 317 -11.42 -14.97 -20.50
C HIS A 317 -11.17 -13.45 -20.53
N LEU A 318 -10.76 -12.87 -19.41
CA LEU A 318 -10.32 -11.48 -19.34
C LEU A 318 -8.80 -11.41 -19.47
N ALA A 319 -8.32 -10.40 -20.18
CA ALA A 319 -6.93 -9.97 -20.07
C ALA A 319 -6.78 -9.11 -18.82
N THR A 320 -5.65 -9.22 -18.12
CA THR A 320 -5.40 -8.48 -16.87
C THR A 320 -4.12 -7.65 -16.93
N THR A 321 -4.02 -6.66 -16.06
CA THR A 321 -2.73 -6.09 -15.67
C THR A 321 -2.02 -7.01 -14.67
N SER A 322 -0.75 -6.74 -14.39
CA SER A 322 -0.14 -7.18 -13.13
C SER A 322 -0.82 -6.48 -11.94
N LEU A 323 -0.50 -6.92 -10.72
CA LEU A 323 -0.84 -6.15 -9.52
C LEU A 323 -0.13 -4.79 -9.58
N ILE A 324 -0.88 -3.72 -9.36
CA ILE A 324 -0.40 -2.33 -9.38
C ILE A 324 -0.42 -1.82 -7.94
N PRO A 325 0.74 -1.63 -7.30
CA PRO A 325 0.79 -1.14 -5.93
C PRO A 325 0.32 0.32 -5.87
N LEU A 326 -0.51 0.65 -4.88
CA LEU A 326 -0.73 2.05 -4.49
C LEU A 326 0.30 2.44 -3.44
N GLU A 327 0.47 3.74 -3.21
CA GLU A 327 1.34 4.24 -2.13
C GLU A 327 0.83 3.84 -0.74
N THR A 328 -0.49 3.65 -0.64
CA THR A 328 -1.15 3.18 0.57
C THR A 328 -1.16 1.65 0.63
N ASP A 329 -1.73 1.07 1.70
CA ASP A 329 -1.71 -0.37 2.01
C ASP A 329 -2.57 -1.28 1.12
N THR A 330 -3.15 -0.76 0.03
CA THR A 330 -3.98 -1.52 -0.92
C THR A 330 -3.38 -1.44 -2.32
N ALA A 331 -3.79 -2.32 -3.22
CA ALA A 331 -3.31 -2.36 -4.60
C ALA A 331 -4.48 -2.57 -5.58
N LEU A 332 -4.17 -2.50 -6.87
CA LEU A 332 -5.15 -2.59 -7.96
C LEU A 332 -4.84 -3.71 -8.93
N ILE A 333 -5.88 -4.33 -9.47
CA ILE A 333 -5.83 -5.16 -10.68
C ILE A 333 -6.90 -4.67 -11.64
N PHE A 334 -6.53 -4.43 -12.89
CA PHE A 334 -7.49 -4.14 -13.95
C PHE A 334 -7.68 -5.35 -14.84
N ALA A 335 -8.91 -5.58 -15.28
CA ALA A 335 -9.24 -6.64 -16.23
C ALA A 335 -10.15 -6.14 -17.35
N ALA A 336 -10.00 -6.67 -18.55
CA ALA A 336 -10.85 -6.32 -19.70
C ALA A 336 -11.00 -7.50 -20.65
N LYS A 337 -12.11 -7.55 -21.40
CA LYS A 337 -12.32 -8.57 -22.44
C LYS A 337 -11.32 -8.47 -23.60
N ILE A 338 -10.77 -7.28 -23.82
CA ILE A 338 -9.81 -6.99 -24.90
C ILE A 338 -8.58 -6.35 -24.25
N SER A 339 -7.42 -7.00 -24.36
CA SER A 339 -6.16 -6.52 -23.75
C SER A 339 -5.82 -5.07 -24.12
N LYS A 340 -6.03 -4.65 -25.37
CA LYS A 340 -5.79 -3.27 -25.83
C LYS A 340 -6.58 -2.19 -25.07
N VAL A 341 -7.68 -2.55 -24.40
CA VAL A 341 -8.45 -1.60 -23.58
C VAL A 341 -7.64 -1.16 -22.37
N LEU A 342 -6.81 -2.05 -21.81
CA LEU A 342 -5.93 -1.77 -20.68
C LEU A 342 -4.80 -0.79 -21.03
N ASP A 343 -4.42 -0.69 -22.31
CA ASP A 343 -3.40 0.25 -22.78
C ASP A 343 -3.86 1.72 -22.68
N HIS A 344 -5.17 1.97 -22.54
CA HIS A 344 -5.71 3.32 -22.33
C HIS A 344 -5.63 3.79 -20.88
N LEU A 345 -5.34 2.90 -19.94
CA LEU A 345 -5.14 3.25 -18.54
C LEU A 345 -3.81 4.01 -18.39
N ALA A 346 -3.80 5.01 -17.51
CA ALA A 346 -2.64 5.81 -17.16
C ALA A 346 -1.69 5.06 -16.21
N ILE A 347 -1.34 3.81 -16.54
CA ILE A 347 -0.41 3.00 -15.75
C ILE A 347 1.00 3.31 -16.24
N THR A 348 1.82 3.90 -15.37
CA THR A 348 3.21 4.19 -15.71
C THR A 348 3.96 2.89 -16.04
N PRO A 349 4.89 2.89 -17.01
CA PRO A 349 5.61 1.66 -17.33
C PRO A 349 6.45 1.13 -16.17
N THR A 350 6.83 1.96 -15.18
CA THR A 350 7.50 1.48 -13.96
C THR A 350 6.57 0.72 -13.01
N LEU A 351 5.32 1.15 -12.82
CA LEU A 351 4.36 0.41 -12.01
C LEU A 351 4.09 -1.01 -12.56
N LYS A 352 4.17 -1.18 -13.88
CA LYS A 352 4.09 -2.50 -14.54
C LYS A 352 5.27 -3.43 -14.21
N LEU A 353 6.39 -2.90 -13.72
CA LEU A 353 7.59 -3.67 -13.41
C LEU A 353 7.69 -4.09 -11.95
N ILE A 354 7.17 -3.29 -11.02
CA ILE A 354 7.39 -3.48 -9.58
C ILE A 354 6.96 -4.88 -9.14
N HIS A 355 5.72 -5.28 -9.45
CA HIS A 355 5.21 -6.58 -9.03
C HIS A 355 5.91 -7.76 -9.71
N PRO A 356 6.04 -7.82 -11.06
CA PRO A 356 6.77 -8.91 -11.71
C PRO A 356 8.22 -9.06 -11.22
N ILE A 357 8.89 -7.96 -10.88
CA ILE A 357 10.23 -8.01 -10.31
C ILE A 357 10.17 -8.54 -8.87
N LYS A 358 9.22 -8.08 -8.05
CA LYS A 358 9.04 -8.57 -6.67
C LYS A 358 8.78 -10.08 -6.62
N GLU A 359 8.05 -10.64 -7.60
CA GLU A 359 7.81 -12.09 -7.74
C GLU A 359 9.09 -12.91 -7.97
N LEU A 360 10.21 -12.28 -8.36
CA LEU A 360 11.53 -12.95 -8.38
C LEU A 360 12.08 -13.25 -6.97
N GLY A 361 11.37 -12.80 -5.93
CA GLY A 361 11.72 -12.99 -4.52
C GLY A 361 12.70 -11.93 -4.01
N PHE A 362 12.53 -10.67 -4.43
CA PHE A 362 13.12 -9.53 -3.74
C PHE A 362 12.24 -9.16 -2.53
N ASP A 363 12.86 -8.72 -1.44
CA ASP A 363 12.14 -8.31 -0.24
C ASP A 363 11.37 -7.02 -0.49
N ASP A 364 11.97 -6.12 -1.27
CA ASP A 364 11.34 -4.88 -1.69
C ASP A 364 11.87 -4.35 -3.03
N VAL A 365 11.06 -3.53 -3.69
CA VAL A 365 11.33 -2.91 -4.99
C VAL A 365 10.86 -1.46 -4.94
N LEU A 366 11.79 -0.53 -4.75
CA LEU A 366 11.47 0.89 -4.58
C LEU A 366 11.78 1.68 -5.85
N GLU A 367 10.83 2.45 -6.36
CA GLU A 367 11.10 3.43 -7.41
C GLU A 367 11.86 4.63 -6.80
N ILE A 368 13.02 4.94 -7.37
CA ILE A 368 13.87 6.05 -6.94
C ILE A 368 14.28 6.92 -8.13
N SER A 369 14.69 8.17 -7.84
CA SER A 369 15.34 9.02 -8.84
C SER A 369 16.80 8.60 -9.01
N PRO A 370 17.34 8.49 -10.25
CA PRO A 370 18.78 8.32 -10.44
C PRO A 370 19.62 9.43 -9.78
N THR A 371 19.05 10.61 -9.55
CA THR A 371 19.71 11.72 -8.86
C THR A 371 19.83 11.54 -7.34
N SER A 372 19.10 10.59 -6.74
CA SER A 372 19.26 10.26 -5.31
C SER A 372 20.35 9.21 -5.07
N VAL A 373 20.95 8.67 -6.12
CA VAL A 373 22.08 7.73 -6.05
C VAL A 373 23.38 8.49 -5.75
N VAL A 374 24.03 8.15 -4.66
CA VAL A 374 25.24 8.85 -4.19
C VAL A 374 26.48 8.17 -4.75
N VAL A 375 27.30 8.91 -5.50
CA VAL A 375 28.58 8.42 -6.04
C VAL A 375 29.75 9.17 -5.39
N SER A 376 30.57 8.44 -4.64
CA SER A 376 31.67 9.00 -3.85
C SER A 376 32.92 8.11 -3.86
N ASP A 377 34.05 8.66 -3.39
CA ASP A 377 35.29 7.88 -3.21
C ASP A 377 35.23 6.93 -2.01
N PHE A 378 34.23 7.09 -1.12
CA PHE A 378 34.14 6.36 0.13
C PHE A 378 34.10 4.83 -0.06
N PRO A 379 33.26 4.26 -0.93
CA PRO A 379 33.24 2.80 -1.17
C PRO A 379 34.59 2.27 -1.65
N LYS A 380 35.26 3.00 -2.56
CA LYS A 380 36.57 2.62 -3.08
C LYS A 380 37.66 2.66 -2.01
N ASN A 381 37.65 3.70 -1.16
CA ASN A 381 38.56 3.79 -0.01
C ASN A 381 38.30 2.69 1.03
N LYS A 382 37.03 2.35 1.29
CA LYS A 382 36.67 1.26 2.18
C LYS A 382 37.14 -0.10 1.66
N CYS A 383 37.06 -0.32 0.35
CA CYS A 383 37.67 -1.48 -0.28
C CYS A 383 39.18 -1.46 -0.05
N ARG A 384 39.87 -0.38 -0.47
CA ARG A 384 41.34 -0.23 -0.41
C ARG A 384 41.96 -0.43 0.97
N PHE A 385 41.34 0.12 2.00
CA PHE A 385 41.94 0.16 3.33
C PHE A 385 41.24 -0.73 4.36
N GLY A 386 40.13 -1.37 3.99
CA GLY A 386 39.29 -2.12 4.93
C GLY A 386 38.84 -3.50 4.47
N CYS A 387 39.11 -3.89 3.22
CA CYS A 387 38.75 -5.21 2.68
C CYS A 387 39.97 -6.11 2.61
N SER A 388 39.90 -7.31 3.21
CA SER A 388 40.95 -8.33 3.08
C SER A 388 41.14 -8.81 1.65
N SER A 389 40.12 -8.66 0.81
CA SER A 389 40.13 -9.04 -0.60
C SER A 389 40.46 -7.89 -1.55
N PHE A 390 40.95 -6.74 -1.07
CA PHE A 390 41.24 -5.60 -1.94
C PHE A 390 42.31 -5.90 -3.00
N ASP A 391 43.44 -6.48 -2.58
CA ASP A 391 44.54 -6.85 -3.48
C ASP A 391 44.29 -8.19 -4.19
N GLU A 392 43.17 -8.86 -3.90
CA GLU A 392 42.75 -10.05 -4.65
C GLU A 392 42.22 -9.62 -6.02
N LYS A 393 42.66 -10.30 -7.07
CA LYS A 393 42.17 -9.99 -8.42
C LYS A 393 40.66 -10.19 -8.52
N HIS A 394 39.96 -9.12 -8.88
CA HIS A 394 38.55 -9.14 -9.22
C HIS A 394 38.33 -9.04 -10.72
N CYS A 395 37.06 -9.11 -11.16
CA CYS A 395 36.72 -8.96 -12.56
C CYS A 395 36.90 -7.50 -13.00
N GLU A 396 38.09 -7.13 -13.50
CA GLU A 396 38.40 -5.79 -14.04
C GLU A 396 37.38 -5.32 -15.08
N ALA A 397 36.79 -6.28 -15.80
CA ALA A 397 35.79 -6.00 -16.84
C ALA A 397 34.43 -5.48 -16.31
N ASN A 398 34.28 -5.38 -14.99
CA ASN A 398 33.14 -4.81 -14.28
C ASN A 398 33.47 -3.49 -13.58
N GLU A 399 34.69 -2.97 -13.74
CA GLU A 399 35.08 -1.69 -13.13
C GLU A 399 34.50 -0.50 -13.88
N LEU A 400 34.11 0.52 -13.12
CA LEU A 400 33.74 1.84 -13.62
C LEU A 400 34.45 2.91 -12.78
N SER A 401 34.98 3.93 -13.45
CA SER A 401 35.43 5.15 -12.78
C SER A 401 34.22 5.92 -12.23
N LEU A 402 34.47 6.82 -11.26
CA LEU A 402 33.36 7.60 -10.67
C LEU A 402 32.68 8.48 -11.71
N ASP A 403 33.44 9.02 -12.65
CA ASP A 403 32.91 9.89 -13.71
C ASP A 403 32.09 9.08 -14.73
N GLU A 404 32.51 7.86 -15.06
CA GLU A 404 31.70 6.94 -15.89
C GLU A 404 30.40 6.57 -15.18
N THR A 405 30.43 6.27 -13.87
CA THR A 405 29.21 5.97 -13.10
C THR A 405 28.26 7.17 -13.08
N ARG A 406 28.76 8.38 -12.82
CA ARG A 406 27.94 9.61 -12.84
C ARG A 406 27.36 9.89 -14.22
N ALA A 407 28.18 9.76 -15.26
CA ALA A 407 27.75 9.93 -16.65
C ALA A 407 26.66 8.93 -17.01
N LEU A 408 26.82 7.66 -16.64
CA LEU A 408 25.82 6.63 -16.86
C LEU A 408 24.50 7.00 -16.16
N LEU A 409 24.53 7.28 -14.85
CA LEU A 409 23.33 7.64 -14.07
C LEU A 409 22.58 8.83 -14.67
N SER A 410 23.30 9.84 -15.18
CA SER A 410 22.68 11.02 -15.82
C SER A 410 21.92 10.71 -17.11
N GLY A 411 22.17 9.55 -17.73
CA GLY A 411 21.50 9.09 -18.95
C GLY A 411 20.14 8.42 -18.72
N TYR A 412 19.73 8.22 -17.46
CA TYR A 412 18.49 7.55 -17.08
C TYR A 412 17.54 8.49 -16.35
N LYS A 413 16.24 8.22 -16.42
CA LYS A 413 15.20 9.06 -15.80
C LYS A 413 14.63 8.46 -14.53
N LYS A 414 14.66 7.13 -14.41
CA LYS A 414 14.14 6.37 -13.28
C LYS A 414 15.11 5.27 -12.89
N ALA A 415 15.02 4.80 -11.66
CA ALA A 415 15.67 3.59 -11.23
C ALA A 415 14.80 2.81 -10.23
N LEU A 416 14.99 1.50 -10.16
CA LEU A 416 14.43 0.67 -9.10
C LEU A 416 15.57 0.21 -8.17
N LEU A 417 15.41 0.48 -6.87
CA LEU A 417 16.26 -0.03 -5.82
C LEU A 417 15.69 -1.36 -5.33
N LEU A 418 16.45 -2.44 -5.51
CA LEU A 418 16.02 -3.82 -5.32
C LEU A 418 16.68 -4.39 -4.07
N LYS A 419 15.87 -4.69 -3.05
CA LYS A 419 16.32 -5.21 -1.76
C LYS A 419 16.19 -6.74 -1.72
N GLY A 420 17.21 -7.41 -1.20
CA GLY A 420 17.18 -8.85 -1.02
C GLY A 420 18.22 -9.31 0.00
N GLU A 421 18.42 -10.63 0.04
CA GLU A 421 19.33 -11.30 0.97
C GLU A 421 20.28 -12.27 0.22
N PRO A 422 21.37 -12.71 0.86
CA PRO A 422 22.23 -13.79 0.39
C PRO A 422 21.44 -15.09 0.05
N PRO A 423 21.99 -15.99 -0.78
CA PRO A 423 23.36 -15.98 -1.33
C PRO A 423 23.58 -14.98 -2.49
N THR A 424 24.80 -14.42 -2.59
CA THR A 424 25.18 -13.41 -3.60
C THR A 424 24.87 -13.84 -5.03
N GLY A 425 25.15 -15.10 -5.38
CA GLY A 425 24.91 -15.60 -6.74
C GLY A 425 23.43 -15.64 -7.11
N ASP A 426 22.56 -15.97 -6.16
CA ASP A 426 21.11 -15.99 -6.40
C ASP A 426 20.57 -14.58 -6.55
N PHE A 427 21.00 -13.66 -5.68
CA PHE A 427 20.68 -12.24 -5.81
C PHE A 427 21.08 -11.68 -7.18
N GLN A 428 22.32 -11.94 -7.63
CA GLN A 428 22.80 -11.48 -8.94
C GLN A 428 22.03 -12.08 -10.12
N ARG A 429 21.60 -13.34 -10.02
CA ARG A 429 20.73 -13.97 -11.03
C ARG A 429 19.33 -13.34 -11.07
N LYS A 430 18.75 -13.02 -9.90
CA LYS A 430 17.48 -12.28 -9.82
C LYS A 430 17.62 -10.88 -10.45
N MET A 431 18.73 -10.18 -10.22
CA MET A 431 18.99 -8.88 -10.85
C MET A 431 19.01 -8.97 -12.39
N LEU A 432 19.64 -10.00 -12.96
CA LEU A 432 19.63 -10.23 -14.42
C LEU A 432 18.22 -10.55 -14.95
N GLN A 433 17.40 -11.27 -14.17
CA GLN A 433 16.01 -11.52 -14.53
C GLN A 433 15.18 -10.24 -14.47
N ALA A 434 15.38 -9.38 -13.47
CA ALA A 434 14.73 -8.06 -13.38
C ALA A 434 15.09 -7.16 -14.58
N GLU A 435 16.37 -7.13 -14.96
CA GLU A 435 16.83 -6.44 -16.18
C GLU A 435 16.11 -6.96 -17.42
N LYS A 436 15.99 -8.29 -17.56
CA LYS A 436 15.29 -8.92 -18.68
C LYS A 436 13.81 -8.53 -18.71
N ILE A 437 13.12 -8.53 -17.56
CA ILE A 437 11.70 -8.13 -17.46
C ILE A 437 11.54 -6.68 -17.91
N ALA A 438 12.40 -5.77 -17.44
CA ALA A 438 12.40 -4.37 -17.84
C ALA A 438 12.62 -4.20 -19.34
N PHE A 439 13.62 -4.90 -19.90
CA PHE A 439 13.90 -4.89 -21.32
C PHE A 439 12.70 -5.36 -22.16
N THR A 440 12.06 -6.46 -21.79
CA THR A 440 10.89 -6.99 -22.51
C THR A 440 9.64 -6.12 -22.39
N THR A 441 9.58 -5.27 -21.36
CA THR A 441 8.49 -4.30 -21.14
C THR A 441 8.70 -2.97 -21.89
N GLY A 442 9.86 -2.79 -22.53
CA GLY A 442 10.15 -1.64 -23.40
C GLY A 442 11.33 -0.77 -22.97
N TYR A 443 11.97 -1.07 -21.83
CA TYR A 443 13.18 -0.37 -21.37
C TYR A 443 14.43 -0.96 -22.04
N HIS A 444 14.65 -0.65 -23.31
CA HIS A 444 15.77 -1.15 -24.09
C HIS A 444 17.15 -0.79 -23.53
N LYS A 445 17.27 0.26 -22.69
CA LYS A 445 18.52 0.61 -22.00
C LYS A 445 18.61 0.05 -20.58
N ALA A 446 17.66 -0.79 -20.14
CA ALA A 446 17.66 -1.39 -18.82
C ALA A 446 19.03 -1.96 -18.47
N PHE A 447 19.58 -1.53 -17.33
CA PHE A 447 20.92 -1.92 -16.90
C PHE A 447 20.98 -2.06 -15.39
N VAL A 448 21.53 -3.17 -14.90
CA VAL A 448 21.63 -3.43 -13.45
C VAL A 448 23.03 -3.27 -12.88
N PHE A 449 23.09 -2.73 -11.67
CA PHE A 449 24.17 -2.89 -10.70
C PHE A 449 23.69 -3.84 -9.61
N TRP A 450 24.56 -4.72 -9.12
CA TRP A 450 24.21 -5.65 -8.03
C TRP A 450 25.06 -5.42 -6.78
N ALA A 451 24.75 -6.16 -5.71
CA ALA A 451 25.59 -6.19 -4.52
C ALA A 451 26.79 -7.14 -4.69
N GLY A 452 27.95 -6.69 -4.21
CA GLY A 452 29.14 -7.53 -4.05
C GLY A 452 29.83 -8.00 -5.34
N PRO A 453 30.94 -8.75 -5.22
CA PRO A 453 31.73 -9.22 -6.35
C PRO A 453 30.95 -10.20 -7.24
N CYS A 454 31.31 -10.28 -8.51
CA CYS A 454 30.65 -11.16 -9.48
C CYS A 454 30.81 -12.65 -9.11
N THR A 455 29.71 -13.37 -8.99
CA THR A 455 29.67 -14.82 -8.66
C THR A 455 28.91 -15.67 -9.69
N ILE A 456 28.71 -15.12 -10.90
CA ILE A 456 27.90 -15.74 -11.95
C ILE A 456 28.50 -17.07 -12.46
N CYS A 457 29.82 -17.14 -12.60
CA CYS A 457 30.50 -18.32 -13.12
C CYS A 457 30.90 -19.27 -11.98
N PRO A 458 30.59 -20.58 -12.07
CA PRO A 458 31.05 -21.56 -11.08
C PRO A 458 32.57 -21.67 -10.97
N LYS A 459 33.29 -21.39 -12.05
CA LYS A 459 34.76 -21.27 -12.11
C LYS A 459 35.12 -20.00 -12.89
N CYS A 460 35.89 -19.12 -12.27
CA CYS A 460 36.36 -17.87 -12.86
C CYS A 460 37.87 -17.74 -12.61
N ASP A 461 38.63 -17.42 -13.66
CA ASP A 461 40.03 -17.02 -13.53
C ASP A 461 40.12 -15.51 -13.76
N PRO A 462 40.33 -14.70 -12.71
CA PRO A 462 40.35 -13.25 -12.82
C PRO A 462 41.62 -12.73 -13.54
N ASN A 463 42.58 -13.60 -13.87
CA ASN A 463 43.74 -13.24 -14.70
C ASN A 463 43.45 -13.23 -16.20
N LEU A 464 42.34 -13.83 -16.62
CA LEU A 464 41.97 -13.95 -18.02
C LEU A 464 40.83 -13.00 -18.37
N PRO A 465 40.76 -12.49 -19.61
CA PRO A 465 39.62 -11.72 -20.06
C PRO A 465 38.31 -12.45 -19.81
N CYS A 466 37.34 -11.76 -19.21
CA CYS A 466 36.06 -12.37 -18.86
C CYS A 466 35.32 -12.85 -20.12
N LYS A 467 35.12 -14.17 -20.21
CA LYS A 467 34.41 -14.84 -21.32
C LYS A 467 32.88 -14.73 -21.22
N ASN A 468 32.35 -14.39 -20.04
CA ASN A 468 30.92 -14.24 -19.81
C ASN A 468 30.48 -12.77 -19.95
N THR A 469 30.68 -12.22 -21.14
CA THR A 469 30.34 -10.82 -21.46
C THR A 469 28.84 -10.54 -21.37
N LYS A 470 28.00 -11.57 -21.56
CA LYS A 470 26.53 -11.46 -21.54
C LYS A 470 25.98 -11.13 -20.14
N ASN A 471 26.44 -11.85 -19.12
CA ASN A 471 25.80 -11.86 -17.80
C ASN A 471 26.59 -11.11 -16.72
N ARG A 472 27.77 -10.55 -17.04
CA ARG A 472 28.56 -9.78 -16.06
C ARG A 472 27.99 -8.37 -15.89
N ARG A 473 27.98 -7.84 -14.67
CA ARG A 473 27.60 -6.45 -14.36
C ARG A 473 28.51 -5.88 -13.27
N PRO A 474 28.68 -4.55 -13.21
CA PRO A 474 29.31 -3.88 -12.08
C PRO A 474 28.53 -4.10 -10.78
N SER A 475 29.23 -4.14 -9.65
CA SER A 475 28.58 -3.98 -8.35
C SER A 475 28.36 -2.50 -8.06
N MET A 476 27.39 -2.17 -7.20
CA MET A 476 27.18 -0.79 -6.76
C MET A 476 28.44 -0.22 -6.10
N GLU A 477 29.06 -0.97 -5.20
CA GLU A 477 30.26 -0.55 -4.46
C GLU A 477 31.48 -0.41 -5.38
N GLY A 478 31.66 -1.34 -6.32
CA GLY A 478 32.74 -1.31 -7.32
C GLY A 478 32.61 -0.13 -8.28
N ALA A 479 31.38 0.32 -8.55
CA ALA A 479 31.09 1.52 -9.32
C ALA A 479 31.21 2.82 -8.52
N GLY A 480 31.55 2.75 -7.22
CA GLY A 480 31.66 3.90 -6.33
C GLY A 480 30.32 4.45 -5.83
N ILE A 481 29.24 3.66 -5.91
CA ILE A 481 27.95 4.02 -5.34
C ILE A 481 27.99 3.76 -3.83
N ASP A 482 27.70 4.80 -3.03
CA ASP A 482 27.48 4.67 -1.60
C ASP A 482 26.09 4.07 -1.37
N VAL A 483 26.05 2.75 -1.17
CA VAL A 483 24.81 2.01 -0.94
C VAL A 483 24.10 2.50 0.33
N PHE A 484 24.83 2.83 1.40
CA PHE A 484 24.22 3.22 2.67
C PHE A 484 23.52 4.57 2.56
N GLU A 485 24.19 5.56 1.98
CA GLU A 485 23.63 6.89 1.80
C GLU A 485 22.51 6.87 0.76
N THR A 486 22.68 6.14 -0.35
CA THR A 486 21.63 5.97 -1.36
C THR A 486 20.37 5.35 -0.76
N VAL A 487 20.47 4.27 0.01
CA VAL A 487 19.31 3.60 0.64
C VAL A 487 18.62 4.54 1.63
N ARG A 488 19.37 5.25 2.48
CA ARG A 488 18.81 6.19 3.47
C ARG A 488 18.12 7.39 2.84
N ASN A 489 18.68 7.94 1.77
CA ASN A 489 18.08 9.05 1.02
C ASN A 489 16.75 8.66 0.36
N ASN A 490 16.50 7.36 0.19
CA ASN A 490 15.27 6.81 -0.37
C ASN A 490 14.38 6.15 0.70
N GLY A 491 14.53 6.53 1.97
CA GLY A 491 13.57 6.21 3.04
C GLY A 491 13.71 4.82 3.67
N GLU A 492 14.72 4.04 3.27
CA GLU A 492 15.04 2.73 3.83
C GLU A 492 16.12 2.82 4.92
N VAL A 493 16.08 1.89 5.87
CA VAL A 493 17.07 1.82 6.95
C VAL A 493 18.04 0.67 6.69
N ILE A 494 19.31 1.03 6.54
CA ILE A 494 20.42 0.09 6.45
C ILE A 494 21.46 0.41 7.53
N SER A 495 21.84 -0.64 8.26
CA SER A 495 22.79 -0.60 9.38
C SER A 495 23.97 -1.49 9.09
N THR A 496 25.14 -1.13 9.62
CA THR A 496 26.31 -2.02 9.59
C THR A 496 26.07 -3.21 10.50
N LEU A 497 26.59 -4.38 10.13
CA LEU A 497 26.50 -5.60 10.94
C LEU A 497 27.17 -5.34 12.31
N ALA A 498 26.45 -5.59 13.39
CA ALA A 498 26.97 -5.43 14.75
C ALA A 498 27.88 -6.61 15.17
N ASN A 499 27.70 -7.78 14.57
CA ASN A 499 28.43 -9.01 14.81
C ASN A 499 28.43 -9.92 13.55
N GLY A 500 29.29 -10.94 13.52
CA GLY A 500 29.49 -11.81 12.34
C GLY A 500 28.30 -12.71 11.99
N ASP A 501 27.34 -12.87 12.90
CA ASP A 501 26.14 -13.70 12.71
C ASP A 501 24.93 -12.89 12.18
N ALA A 502 25.06 -11.57 12.05
CA ALA A 502 23.99 -10.73 11.53
C ALA A 502 23.79 -10.97 10.01
N VAL A 503 22.52 -11.04 9.59
CA VAL A 503 22.16 -11.26 8.18
C VAL A 503 22.45 -10.00 7.37
N VAL A 504 23.11 -10.19 6.23
CA VAL A 504 23.48 -9.11 5.32
C VAL A 504 22.28 -8.77 4.43
N LYS A 505 21.94 -7.49 4.32
CA LYS A 505 20.99 -7.01 3.32
C LYS A 505 21.74 -6.60 2.05
N TYR A 506 21.27 -7.09 0.90
CA TYR A 506 21.76 -6.72 -0.41
C TYR A 506 20.83 -5.72 -1.07
N TYR A 507 21.46 -4.74 -1.73
CA TYR A 507 20.79 -3.77 -2.56
C TYR A 507 21.39 -3.82 -3.96
N GLY A 508 20.53 -3.81 -4.96
CA GLY A 508 20.86 -3.68 -6.36
C GLY A 508 20.12 -2.49 -6.96
N LEU A 509 20.61 -1.98 -8.09
CA LEU A 509 20.04 -0.84 -8.78
C LEU A 509 19.71 -1.24 -10.21
N LEU A 510 18.46 -1.10 -10.62
CA LEU A 510 18.02 -1.26 -12.01
C LEU A 510 17.73 0.11 -12.61
N LEU A 511 18.52 0.53 -13.59
CA LEU A 511 18.36 1.81 -14.29
C LEU A 511 17.35 1.70 -15.44
N LEU A 512 16.49 2.71 -15.60
CA LEU A 512 15.38 2.75 -16.56
C LEU A 512 15.30 4.12 -17.27
N GLU A 513 15.26 4.12 -18.60
CA GLU A 513 15.32 5.33 -19.45
C GLU A 513 13.99 6.07 -19.68
#